data_AF-W7I5Z5-F1
#
_entry.id   AF-W7I5Z5-F1
#
_cell.length_a   1.000
_cell.length_b   1.000
_cell.length_c   1.000
_cell.angle_alpha   90.00
_cell.angle_beta   90.00
_cell.angle_gamma   90.00
#
_symmetry.space_group_name_H-M   'P 1'
#
loop_
_entity.id
_entity.type
_entity.pdbx_description
1 polymer ?
#
loop_
_entity_poly.entity_id
_entity_poly.type
_entity_poly.pdbx_seq_one_letter_code
_entity_poly.pdbx_strand_id
1 'polypeptide(L)'
;MALPGLDLTESSNSTSAFTRELKPHNEFRFEVGPTSLITIRLTAGTAELFGTELSKGLPYVFTCCKSAIYTWTGCTLSIDGTPLSEYTSDETPMSTYLNLHVALEKLRVAASDCPPTADGAKGPRLLLIGPPDAGKTTLCKILTGYAIRQGRKPMVVSLDCGGEGVLSVPGTISAASFGSVMDVEDGFGSSPMSAPSAIPVKLPLVYYYGLEAPESGIRRYKKLVTRMGVAVNSRLEEDIESNNTGLIIDAPSFDSQTNADLLSYIVAEFSITAIAVLGSERLYNTTLKAFASAVPAVSVIKLPNSTGVVDREPSFKKSCRDAAVKKYFFGDAKCTLSPYTVSLEFDSPAGFAPWEVVDAVGADGRGTNISFLPIGEDETALRGGEEGENGVRRIEVADIDSRFENMVLAVLQVDAKDAGAKDVGESAVMGFVYVQEVDEKARRMKVLSPVPGRVPAKALLAGKWPEGMFLT
;
A
#
# COMPACT_ATOMS: atom_id res chain seq x y z
N MET A 1 27.90 -26.73 53.69
CA MET A 1 27.56 -27.73 52.67
C MET A 1 26.83 -26.99 51.56
N ALA A 2 27.51 -26.73 50.45
CA ALA A 2 26.93 -26.06 49.28
C ALA A 2 26.47 -27.13 48.29
N LEU A 3 25.25 -27.01 47.78
CA LEU A 3 24.68 -27.90 46.78
C LEU A 3 25.28 -27.59 45.40
N PRO A 4 25.92 -28.56 44.71
CA PRO A 4 26.38 -28.42 43.34
C PRO A 4 25.29 -28.90 42.37
N GLY A 5 24.97 -28.11 41.32
CA GLY A 5 24.12 -28.58 40.22
C GLY A 5 23.12 -27.58 39.65
N LEU A 6 23.57 -26.39 39.25
CA LEU A 6 22.82 -25.51 38.34
C LEU A 6 23.78 -24.87 37.33
N ASP A 7 24.39 -25.72 36.50
CA ASP A 7 24.90 -25.27 35.21
C ASP A 7 23.70 -25.09 34.28
N LEU A 8 23.10 -23.90 34.31
CA LEU A 8 22.30 -23.40 33.20
C LEU A 8 23.30 -23.03 32.10
N THR A 9 23.75 -24.02 31.34
CA THR A 9 24.30 -23.77 30.01
C THR A 9 23.16 -23.24 29.16
N GLU A 10 22.99 -21.93 29.15
CA GLU A 10 22.32 -21.24 28.06
C GLU A 10 23.02 -21.70 26.79
N SER A 11 22.34 -22.55 26.02
CA SER A 11 22.73 -22.83 24.64
C SER A 11 22.55 -21.53 23.87
N SER A 12 23.57 -20.67 23.90
CA SER A 12 23.71 -19.59 22.94
C SER A 12 23.79 -20.26 21.57
N ASN A 13 22.68 -20.30 20.85
CA ASN A 13 22.69 -20.51 19.41
C ASN A 13 23.52 -19.37 18.84
N SER A 14 24.83 -19.58 18.70
CA SER A 14 25.74 -18.69 18.03
C SER A 14 25.45 -18.77 16.54
N THR A 15 24.38 -18.12 16.08
CA THR A 15 24.27 -17.71 14.68
C THR A 15 25.52 -16.88 14.40
N SER A 16 26.39 -17.39 13.52
CA SER A 16 27.64 -16.75 13.16
C SER A 16 27.33 -15.41 12.48
N ALA A 17 27.43 -14.32 13.26
CA ALA A 17 27.42 -12.97 12.73
C ALA A 17 28.56 -12.85 11.70
N PHE A 18 28.24 -12.52 10.45
CA PHE A 18 29.26 -12.20 9.46
C PHE A 18 29.23 -10.72 9.15
N THR A 19 30.41 -10.18 8.86
CA THR A 19 30.60 -8.77 8.56
C THR A 19 30.74 -8.58 7.06
N ARG A 20 30.04 -7.59 6.51
CA ARG A 20 30.12 -7.22 5.10
C ARG A 20 30.58 -5.78 4.97
N GLU A 21 31.69 -5.58 4.26
CA GLU A 21 32.17 -4.25 3.88
C GLU A 21 31.63 -3.88 2.50
N LEU A 22 31.05 -2.69 2.40
CA LEU A 22 30.55 -2.10 1.16
C LEU A 22 31.40 -0.90 0.77
N LYS A 23 31.86 -0.93 -0.49
CA LYS A 23 32.55 0.21 -1.11
C LYS A 23 31.55 1.34 -1.39
N PRO A 24 32.03 2.58 -1.58
CA PRO A 24 31.18 3.68 -2.04
C PRO A 24 30.42 3.31 -3.31
N HIS A 25 29.15 3.72 -3.40
CA HIS A 25 28.22 3.46 -4.50
C HIS A 25 27.80 2.01 -4.73
N ASN A 26 28.04 1.12 -3.77
CA ASN A 26 27.56 -0.26 -3.82
C ASN A 26 26.31 -0.46 -2.97
N GLU A 27 25.55 -1.51 -3.29
CA GLU A 27 24.47 -2.03 -2.44
C GLU A 27 24.69 -3.49 -2.05
N PHE A 28 24.23 -3.82 -0.86
CA PHE A 28 24.03 -5.18 -0.38
C PHE A 28 22.59 -5.59 -0.64
N ARG A 29 22.40 -6.58 -1.52
CA ARG A 29 21.09 -7.15 -1.84
C ARG A 29 20.91 -8.44 -1.08
N PHE A 30 19.74 -8.60 -0.46
CA PHE A 30 19.42 -9.78 0.31
C PHE A 30 17.94 -10.16 0.17
N GLU A 31 17.68 -11.46 0.28
CA GLU A 31 16.33 -12.03 0.31
C GLU A 31 16.10 -12.80 1.61
N VAL A 32 14.95 -12.58 2.20
CA VAL A 32 14.52 -13.21 3.46
C VAL A 32 13.21 -13.94 3.23
N GLY A 33 13.16 -15.20 3.65
CA GLY A 33 11.95 -16.01 3.57
C GLY A 33 10.90 -15.59 4.59
N PRO A 34 9.67 -16.13 4.48
CA PRO A 34 8.61 -15.85 5.43
C PRO A 34 8.85 -16.43 6.84
N THR A 35 9.68 -17.48 6.94
CA THR A 35 10.01 -18.14 8.22
C THR A 35 11.40 -17.79 8.75
N SER A 36 12.22 -17.08 7.96
CA SER A 36 13.55 -16.66 8.39
C SER A 36 13.54 -15.22 8.88
N LEU A 37 14.47 -14.95 9.80
CA LEU A 37 14.72 -13.64 10.36
C LEU A 37 16.20 -13.35 10.20
N ILE A 38 16.51 -12.15 9.71
CA ILE A 38 17.88 -11.64 9.71
C ILE A 38 17.91 -10.34 10.50
N THR A 39 19.00 -10.10 11.23
CA THR A 39 19.24 -8.83 11.92
C THR A 39 20.47 -8.18 11.30
N ILE A 40 20.33 -6.94 10.84
CA ILE A 40 21.40 -6.16 10.24
C ILE A 40 21.71 -4.96 11.13
N ARG A 41 23.01 -4.72 11.41
CA ARG A 41 23.49 -3.57 12.17
C ARG A 41 24.53 -2.82 11.34
N LEU A 42 24.40 -1.49 11.30
CA LEU A 42 25.45 -0.63 10.74
C LEU A 42 26.55 -0.42 11.78
N THR A 43 27.76 -0.92 11.54
CA THR A 43 28.88 -0.77 12.48
C THR A 43 29.74 0.46 12.15
N ALA A 44 29.97 0.74 10.86
CA ALA A 44 30.77 1.88 10.40
C ALA A 44 30.22 2.48 9.10
N GLY A 45 30.54 3.76 8.85
CA GLY A 45 30.10 4.49 7.65
C GLY A 45 28.64 4.95 7.68
N THR A 46 28.05 5.15 6.51
CA THR A 46 26.63 5.52 6.34
C THR A 46 25.98 4.59 5.33
N ALA A 47 24.76 4.16 5.61
CA ALA A 47 23.99 3.30 4.72
C ALA A 47 22.52 3.74 4.73
N GLU A 48 21.80 3.46 3.66
CA GLU A 48 20.37 3.74 3.56
C GLU A 48 19.63 2.55 2.95
N LEU A 49 18.41 2.33 3.42
CA LEU A 49 17.45 1.39 2.85
C LEU A 49 16.33 2.21 2.23
N PHE A 50 16.25 2.18 0.90
CA PHE A 50 15.24 2.88 0.11
C PHE A 50 15.03 4.36 0.51
N GLY A 51 16.12 5.09 0.74
CA GLY A 51 16.13 6.52 1.09
C GLY A 51 16.08 6.83 2.59
N THR A 52 15.86 5.83 3.45
CA THR A 52 15.90 5.96 4.92
C THR A 52 17.28 5.59 5.45
N GLU A 53 17.92 6.49 6.20
CA GLU A 53 19.26 6.26 6.75
C GLU A 53 19.24 5.25 7.91
N LEU A 54 20.22 4.34 7.94
CA LEU A 54 20.44 3.41 9.03
C LEU A 54 21.25 4.08 10.14
N SER A 55 20.80 3.91 11.39
CA SER A 55 21.51 4.38 12.57
C SER A 55 22.61 3.40 12.98
N LYS A 56 23.78 3.92 13.34
CA LYS A 56 24.93 3.11 13.78
C LYS A 56 24.59 2.34 15.07
N GLY A 57 24.93 1.06 15.10
CA GLY A 57 24.75 0.17 16.24
C GLY A 57 23.31 -0.32 16.47
N LEU A 58 22.30 0.27 15.82
CA LEU A 58 20.91 -0.16 15.98
C LEU A 58 20.66 -1.46 15.19
N PRO A 59 20.06 -2.50 15.82
CA PRO A 59 19.64 -3.70 15.12
C PRO A 59 18.33 -3.49 14.35
N TYR A 60 18.36 -3.83 13.07
CA TYR A 60 17.21 -3.87 12.18
C TYR A 60 16.89 -5.32 11.80
N VAL A 61 15.68 -5.77 12.10
CA VAL A 61 15.17 -7.12 11.85
C VAL A 61 14.34 -7.11 10.57
N PHE A 62 14.66 -8.02 9.67
CA PHE A 62 13.94 -8.18 8.41
C PHE A 62 13.35 -9.59 8.29
N THR A 63 12.14 -9.66 7.75
CA THR A 63 11.40 -10.89 7.46
C THR A 63 10.57 -10.74 6.19
N CYS A 64 10.33 -11.85 5.49
CA CYS A 64 9.45 -11.91 4.31
C CYS A 64 9.69 -10.78 3.29
N CYS A 65 10.94 -10.40 3.05
CA CYS A 65 11.28 -9.25 2.21
C CYS A 65 12.45 -9.54 1.27
N LYS A 66 12.46 -8.82 0.14
CA LYS A 66 13.58 -8.73 -0.79
C LYS A 66 14.02 -7.27 -0.78
N SER A 67 15.24 -6.98 -0.35
CA SER A 67 15.65 -5.61 -0.04
C SER A 67 17.11 -5.35 -0.38
N ALA A 68 17.46 -4.07 -0.47
CA ALA A 68 18.80 -3.61 -0.77
C ALA A 68 19.20 -2.47 0.17
N ILE A 69 20.38 -2.58 0.76
CA ILE A 69 21.01 -1.52 1.56
C ILE A 69 22.10 -0.88 0.71
N TYR A 70 21.94 0.40 0.41
CA TYR A 70 22.85 1.18 -0.43
C TYR A 70 23.77 2.06 0.42
N THR A 71 24.97 2.38 -0.07
CA THR A 71 25.87 3.35 0.57
C THR A 71 26.48 4.32 -0.44
N TRP A 72 26.43 5.61 -0.12
CA TRP A 72 27.09 6.66 -0.91
C TRP A 72 28.59 6.74 -0.65
N THR A 73 29.03 6.60 0.61
CA THR A 73 30.43 6.84 1.02
C THR A 73 31.18 5.58 1.45
N GLY A 74 30.52 4.43 1.47
CA GLY A 74 31.03 3.17 2.02
C GLY A 74 30.56 2.93 3.45
N CYS A 75 30.37 1.65 3.80
CA CYS A 75 29.93 1.23 5.12
C CYS A 75 30.32 -0.21 5.47
N THR A 76 30.18 -0.56 6.73
CA THR A 76 30.36 -1.92 7.24
C THR A 76 29.09 -2.36 7.95
N LEU A 77 28.56 -3.52 7.56
CA LEU A 77 27.35 -4.12 8.10
C LEU A 77 27.70 -5.40 8.87
N SER A 78 27.12 -5.59 10.05
CA SER A 78 27.07 -6.87 10.76
C SER A 78 25.73 -7.52 10.49
N ILE A 79 25.74 -8.77 10.04
CA ILE A 79 24.53 -9.50 9.64
C ILE A 79 24.46 -10.77 10.49
N ASP A 80 23.38 -10.89 11.25
CA ASP A 80 23.07 -12.03 12.10
C ASP A 80 21.90 -12.81 11.48
N GLY A 81 22.12 -14.09 11.18
CA GLY A 81 21.12 -14.96 10.54
C GLY A 81 21.51 -15.37 9.11
N THR A 82 20.74 -16.28 8.53
CA THR A 82 21.00 -16.84 7.19
C THR A 82 19.97 -16.34 6.17
N PRO A 83 20.33 -15.39 5.29
CA PRO A 83 19.47 -14.99 4.18
C PRO A 83 19.33 -16.12 3.16
N LEU A 84 18.25 -16.10 2.37
CA LEU A 84 18.02 -17.06 1.27
C LEU A 84 19.02 -16.84 0.14
N SER A 85 19.27 -15.57 -0.18
CA SER A 85 20.20 -15.13 -1.19
C SER A 85 20.80 -13.81 -0.74
N GLU A 86 22.10 -13.64 -0.96
CA GLU A 86 22.79 -12.40 -0.69
C GLU A 86 23.94 -12.17 -1.66
N TYR A 87 24.12 -10.92 -2.09
CA TYR A 87 25.24 -10.51 -2.92
C TYR A 87 25.41 -9.00 -2.89
N THR A 88 26.60 -8.53 -3.28
CA THR A 88 26.90 -7.11 -3.41
C THR A 88 26.94 -6.72 -4.88
N SER A 89 26.35 -5.58 -5.23
CA SER A 89 26.36 -5.06 -6.59
C SER A 89 26.78 -3.59 -6.59
N ASP A 90 27.53 -3.20 -7.63
CA ASP A 90 27.92 -1.83 -7.96
C ASP A 90 27.04 -1.22 -9.07
N GLU A 91 26.29 -2.04 -9.81
CA GLU A 91 25.39 -1.59 -10.86
C GLU A 91 24.05 -1.11 -10.27
N THR A 92 23.98 0.19 -9.97
CA THR A 92 22.80 0.81 -9.37
C THR A 92 22.37 2.10 -10.09
N PRO A 93 21.06 2.33 -10.32
CA PRO A 93 20.56 3.56 -10.91
C PRO A 93 20.39 4.72 -9.90
N MET A 94 21.03 4.64 -8.73
CA MET A 94 20.81 5.58 -7.62
C MET A 94 21.15 7.04 -7.96
N SER A 95 22.18 7.27 -8.77
CA SER A 95 22.52 8.61 -9.28
C SER A 95 21.39 9.23 -10.11
N THR A 96 20.69 8.41 -10.89
CA THR A 96 19.54 8.87 -11.70
C THR A 96 18.36 9.22 -10.81
N TYR A 97 18.09 8.42 -9.77
CA TYR A 97 17.02 8.71 -8.80
C TYR A 97 17.32 9.98 -7.98
N LEU A 98 18.59 10.19 -7.62
CA LEU A 98 19.04 11.42 -6.97
C LEU A 98 18.87 12.63 -7.89
N ASN A 99 19.24 12.53 -9.17
CA ASN A 99 19.05 13.61 -10.14
C ASN A 99 17.58 13.98 -10.31
N LEU A 100 16.68 12.99 -10.37
CA LEU A 100 15.24 13.22 -10.41
C LEU A 100 14.78 13.96 -9.15
N HIS A 101 15.21 13.50 -7.97
CA HIS A 101 14.87 14.16 -6.71
C HIS A 101 15.34 15.62 -6.68
N VAL A 102 16.57 15.91 -7.11
CA VAL A 102 17.10 17.27 -7.20
C VAL A 102 16.29 18.13 -8.19
N ALA A 103 15.84 17.57 -9.31
CA ALA A 103 14.98 18.28 -10.26
C ALA A 103 13.61 18.60 -9.64
N LEU A 104 13.00 17.66 -8.93
CA LEU A 104 11.74 17.88 -8.20
C LEU A 104 11.92 18.92 -7.10
N GLU A 105 13.05 18.93 -6.40
CA GLU A 105 13.32 19.93 -5.37
C GLU A 105 13.42 21.35 -5.92
N LYS A 106 14.02 21.53 -7.10
CA LYS A 106 14.01 22.84 -7.78
C LYS A 106 12.60 23.34 -8.05
N LEU A 107 11.68 22.44 -8.44
CA LEU A 107 10.27 22.79 -8.64
C LEU A 107 9.58 23.13 -7.32
N ARG A 108 9.89 22.43 -6.23
CA ARG A 108 9.36 22.74 -4.89
C ARG A 108 9.82 24.10 -4.37
N VAL A 109 11.10 24.44 -4.59
CA VAL A 109 11.64 25.76 -4.24
C VAL A 109 10.91 26.86 -5.05
N ALA A 110 10.76 26.66 -6.36
CA ALA A 110 10.01 27.60 -7.20
C ALA A 110 8.55 27.76 -6.75
N ALA A 111 7.90 26.67 -6.31
CA ALA A 111 6.56 26.70 -5.76
C ALA A 111 6.49 27.45 -4.42
N SER A 112 7.48 27.26 -3.53
CA SER A 112 7.54 27.96 -2.25
C SER A 112 7.83 29.46 -2.37
N ASP A 113 8.54 29.88 -3.43
CA ASP A 113 8.84 31.29 -3.69
C ASP A 113 7.64 32.04 -4.32
N CYS A 114 6.67 31.31 -4.90
CA CYS A 114 5.44 31.89 -5.42
C CYS A 114 4.47 32.27 -4.29
N PRO A 115 3.71 33.37 -4.42
CA PRO A 115 2.67 33.69 -3.45
C PRO A 115 1.60 32.57 -3.42
N PRO A 116 1.05 32.23 -2.24
CA PRO A 116 0.25 31.01 -2.02
C PRO A 116 -1.06 30.96 -2.82
N THR A 117 -1.51 32.09 -3.36
CA THR A 117 -2.73 32.21 -4.17
C THR A 117 -2.50 32.08 -5.68
N ALA A 118 -1.26 32.02 -6.15
CA ALA A 118 -0.95 31.80 -7.56
C ALA A 118 -0.99 30.31 -7.90
N ASP A 119 -1.44 29.96 -9.11
CA ASP A 119 -1.36 28.58 -9.62
C ASP A 119 0.08 28.02 -9.65
N GLY A 120 1.08 28.90 -9.61
CA GLY A 120 2.50 28.56 -9.48
C GLY A 120 2.94 28.09 -8.09
N ALA A 121 2.09 28.19 -7.06
CA ALA A 121 2.40 27.73 -5.71
C ALA A 121 2.22 26.20 -5.51
N LYS A 122 1.80 25.47 -6.54
CA LYS A 122 1.60 24.02 -6.46
C LYS A 122 2.93 23.28 -6.67
N GLY A 123 3.28 22.41 -5.74
CA GLY A 123 4.43 21.52 -5.84
C GLY A 123 4.30 20.49 -6.97
N PRO A 124 5.41 19.84 -7.37
CA PRO A 124 5.39 18.85 -8.43
C PRO A 124 4.51 17.64 -8.09
N ARG A 125 3.69 17.21 -9.03
CA ARG A 125 2.83 16.02 -8.91
C ARG A 125 3.38 14.92 -9.81
N LEU A 126 4.06 13.96 -9.21
CA LEU A 126 4.77 12.88 -9.89
C LEU A 126 3.93 11.60 -9.90
N LEU A 127 3.73 11.02 -11.08
CA LEU A 127 3.16 9.68 -11.26
C LEU A 127 4.25 8.69 -11.67
N LEU A 128 4.38 7.59 -10.93
CA LEU A 128 5.27 6.48 -11.25
C LEU A 128 4.50 5.42 -12.03
N ILE A 129 4.95 5.11 -13.25
CA ILE A 129 4.37 4.07 -14.08
C ILE A 129 5.44 3.06 -14.53
N GLY A 130 5.00 1.82 -14.77
CA GLY A 130 5.89 0.76 -15.21
C GLY A 130 5.21 -0.62 -15.16
N PRO A 131 5.87 -1.64 -15.77
CA PRO A 131 5.40 -3.02 -15.73
C PRO A 131 5.36 -3.57 -14.30
N PRO A 132 4.77 -4.78 -14.09
CA PRO A 132 4.89 -5.48 -12.81
C PRO A 132 6.36 -5.66 -12.44
N ASP A 133 6.63 -5.60 -11.13
CA ASP A 133 7.97 -5.85 -10.57
C ASP A 133 9.08 -4.96 -11.18
N ALA A 134 8.76 -3.71 -11.56
CA ALA A 134 9.73 -2.72 -12.05
C ALA A 134 10.45 -1.91 -10.95
N GLY A 135 10.03 -2.04 -9.68
CA GLY A 135 10.58 -1.26 -8.56
C GLY A 135 9.89 0.10 -8.33
N LYS A 136 8.64 0.27 -8.76
CA LYS A 136 7.85 1.51 -8.60
C LYS A 136 7.72 1.95 -7.14
N THR A 137 7.26 1.04 -6.28
CA THR A 137 7.13 1.27 -4.83
C THR A 137 8.47 1.56 -4.17
N THR A 138 9.54 0.91 -4.61
CA THR A 138 10.90 1.18 -4.13
C THR A 138 11.36 2.59 -4.46
N LEU A 139 11.15 3.04 -5.70
CA LEU A 139 11.44 4.42 -6.10
C LEU A 139 10.57 5.42 -5.33
N CYS A 140 9.29 5.09 -5.11
CA CYS A 140 8.38 5.89 -4.28
C CYS A 140 8.95 6.11 -2.88
N LYS A 141 9.42 5.04 -2.22
CA LYS A 141 10.10 5.10 -0.92
C LYS A 141 11.35 5.98 -0.99
N ILE A 142 12.25 5.77 -1.96
CA ILE A 142 13.48 6.56 -2.11
C ILE A 142 13.19 8.05 -2.23
N LEU A 143 12.28 8.45 -3.12
CA LEU A 143 11.93 9.85 -3.34
C LEU A 143 11.27 10.48 -2.12
N THR A 144 10.46 9.71 -1.40
CA THR A 144 9.81 10.13 -0.15
C THR A 144 10.85 10.34 0.96
N GLY A 145 11.76 9.38 1.15
CA GLY A 145 12.84 9.47 2.12
C GLY A 145 13.77 10.66 1.88
N TYR A 146 14.14 10.92 0.63
CA TYR A 146 14.96 12.08 0.28
C TYR A 146 14.23 13.41 0.51
N ALA A 147 12.94 13.49 0.21
CA ALA A 147 12.15 14.69 0.48
C ALA A 147 12.05 14.97 1.98
N ILE A 148 11.85 13.95 2.82
CA ILE A 148 11.84 14.08 4.28
C ILE A 148 13.21 14.57 4.80
N ARG A 149 14.32 14.03 4.25
CA ARG A 149 15.68 14.47 4.61
C ARG A 149 15.96 15.94 4.30
N GLN A 150 15.27 16.50 3.31
CA GLN A 150 15.30 17.93 2.99
C GLN A 150 14.30 18.77 3.80
N GLY A 151 13.62 18.17 4.78
CA GLY A 151 12.63 18.85 5.61
C GLY A 151 11.30 19.15 4.91
N ARG A 152 11.02 18.47 3.79
CA ARG A 152 9.75 18.59 3.06
C ARG A 152 8.71 17.60 3.57
N LYS A 153 7.43 17.85 3.25
CA LYS A 153 6.29 17.02 3.65
C LYS A 153 5.57 16.44 2.43
N PRO A 154 6.14 15.43 1.74
CA PRO A 154 5.50 14.86 0.55
C PRO A 154 4.22 14.12 0.92
N MET A 155 3.21 14.24 0.07
CA MET A 155 2.05 13.37 0.11
C MET A 155 2.25 12.19 -0.84
N VAL A 156 2.18 10.99 -0.29
CA VAL A 156 2.32 9.74 -1.05
C VAL A 156 0.95 9.12 -1.23
N VAL A 157 0.63 8.73 -2.45
CA VAL A 157 -0.61 8.04 -2.81
C VAL A 157 -0.27 6.71 -3.45
N SER A 158 -0.76 5.61 -2.91
CA SER A 158 -0.73 4.31 -3.56
C SER A 158 -2.09 4.01 -4.19
N LEU A 159 -2.05 3.82 -5.52
CA LEU A 159 -3.18 3.37 -6.32
C LEU A 159 -3.08 1.87 -6.64
N ASP A 160 -1.97 1.21 -6.31
CA ASP A 160 -1.81 -0.23 -6.48
C ASP A 160 -2.57 -1.00 -5.39
N CYS A 161 -3.62 -1.71 -5.80
CA CYS A 161 -4.45 -2.52 -4.91
C CYS A 161 -3.82 -3.90 -4.65
N GLY A 162 -3.10 -4.46 -5.63
CA GLY A 162 -2.53 -5.80 -5.59
C GLY A 162 -1.15 -5.87 -4.92
N GLY A 163 -0.48 -4.72 -4.81
CA GLY A 163 0.85 -4.55 -4.26
C GLY A 163 0.92 -4.29 -2.76
N GLU A 164 2.04 -3.70 -2.35
CA GLU A 164 2.27 -3.25 -0.98
C GLU A 164 1.51 -1.94 -0.75
N GLY A 165 0.42 -1.98 0.04
CA GLY A 165 -0.35 -0.80 0.39
C GLY A 165 0.45 0.18 1.27
N VAL A 166 0.14 1.47 1.19
CA VAL A 166 0.73 2.48 2.09
C VAL A 166 -0.03 2.44 3.41
N LEU A 167 0.59 1.84 4.44
CA LEU A 167 0.10 1.83 5.83
C LEU A 167 -1.29 1.17 6.02
N SER A 168 -1.67 0.27 5.12
CA SER A 168 -2.99 -0.35 5.07
C SER A 168 -2.89 -1.81 4.64
N VAL A 169 -3.99 -2.56 4.82
CA VAL A 169 -4.11 -3.94 4.34
C VAL A 169 -4.18 -3.97 2.80
N PRO A 170 -3.82 -5.11 2.17
CA PRO A 170 -3.95 -5.27 0.72
C PRO A 170 -5.38 -5.05 0.23
N GLY A 171 -5.54 -4.57 -1.01
CA GLY A 171 -6.84 -4.38 -1.64
C GLY A 171 -7.40 -2.98 -1.39
N THR A 172 -6.52 -2.07 -0.99
CA THR A 172 -6.85 -0.69 -0.61
C THR A 172 -6.10 0.32 -1.45
N ILE A 173 -6.75 1.44 -1.70
CA ILE A 173 -6.14 2.65 -2.24
C ILE A 173 -5.89 3.57 -1.04
N SER A 174 -4.64 4.03 -0.89
CA SER A 174 -4.19 4.70 0.34
C SER A 174 -3.42 5.97 0.03
N ALA A 175 -3.56 6.99 0.88
CA ALA A 175 -2.78 8.22 0.81
C ALA A 175 -2.35 8.68 2.21
N ALA A 176 -1.10 9.12 2.36
CA ALA A 176 -0.60 9.64 3.62
C ALA A 176 0.39 10.80 3.38
N SER A 177 0.39 11.77 4.30
CA SER A 177 1.39 12.83 4.34
C SER A 177 2.57 12.40 5.22
N PHE A 178 3.78 12.58 4.70
CA PHE A 178 5.02 12.16 5.36
C PHE A 178 5.82 13.37 5.83
N GLY A 179 5.56 13.83 7.07
CA GLY A 179 6.35 14.91 7.69
C GLY A 179 7.42 14.46 8.69
N SER A 180 7.66 13.17 8.83
CA SER A 180 8.66 12.58 9.73
C SER A 180 9.30 11.37 9.07
N VAL A 181 10.40 10.88 9.65
CA VAL A 181 11.16 9.75 9.11
C VAL A 181 10.28 8.52 8.84
N MET A 182 10.63 7.82 7.77
CA MET A 182 10.10 6.50 7.44
C MET A 182 10.79 5.43 8.28
N ASP A 183 10.18 4.26 8.37
CA ASP A 183 10.77 3.13 9.07
C ASP A 183 11.68 2.33 8.13
N VAL A 184 12.80 1.86 8.64
CA VAL A 184 13.74 1.03 7.89
C VAL A 184 13.19 -0.38 7.69
N GLU A 185 12.49 -0.93 8.69
CA GLU A 185 11.95 -2.30 8.64
C GLU A 185 10.61 -2.32 7.91
N ASP A 186 9.76 -1.35 8.23
CA ASP A 186 8.38 -1.29 7.75
C ASP A 186 8.20 -0.46 6.48
N GLY A 187 9.26 0.19 5.99
CA GLY A 187 9.22 1.05 4.82
C GLY A 187 8.44 2.34 5.07
N PHE A 188 7.12 2.34 4.81
CA PHE A 188 6.31 3.54 5.04
C PHE A 188 6.01 3.80 6.53
N GLY A 189 6.26 2.82 7.40
CA GLY A 189 6.07 2.92 8.85
C GLY A 189 4.77 2.26 9.32
N SER A 190 4.22 2.77 10.42
CA SER A 190 3.04 2.21 11.08
C SER A 190 1.88 3.21 11.17
N SER A 191 0.67 2.66 11.18
CA SER A 191 -0.56 3.39 11.48
C SER A 191 -0.63 3.75 12.98
N PRO A 192 -1.54 4.65 13.38
CA PRO A 192 -1.62 5.08 14.77
C PRO A 192 -2.01 3.93 15.68
N MET A 193 -1.29 3.79 16.78
CA MET A 193 -1.51 2.77 17.79
C MET A 193 -1.59 3.41 19.18
N SER A 194 -2.22 2.70 20.12
CA SER A 194 -2.37 3.17 21.51
C SER A 194 -1.05 3.12 22.29
N ALA A 195 -0.09 2.32 21.82
CA ALA A 195 1.23 2.18 22.43
C ALA A 195 2.19 3.28 21.95
N PRO A 196 3.18 3.67 22.78
CA PRO A 196 4.25 4.55 22.33
C PRO A 196 5.08 3.86 21.23
N SER A 197 5.26 4.55 20.11
CA SER A 197 6.12 4.11 19.01
C SER A 197 7.41 4.93 19.00
N ALA A 198 8.54 4.28 18.70
CA ALA A 198 9.82 4.96 18.52
C ALA A 198 9.82 5.86 17.28
N ILE A 199 9.06 5.47 16.25
CA ILE A 199 8.92 6.21 15.00
C ILE A 199 7.53 6.84 14.97
N PRO A 200 7.41 8.15 14.67
CA PRO A 200 6.11 8.80 14.65
C PRO A 200 5.17 8.16 13.62
N VAL A 201 4.01 7.72 14.12
CA VAL A 201 2.95 7.11 13.32
C VAL A 201 2.41 8.06 12.26
N LYS A 202 1.88 7.48 11.19
CA LYS A 202 1.31 8.21 10.06
C LYS A 202 -0.21 8.02 10.03
N LEU A 203 -0.92 9.00 9.48
CA LEU A 203 -2.39 8.96 9.35
C LEU A 203 -2.76 8.76 7.88
N PRO A 204 -2.98 7.50 7.43
CA PRO A 204 -3.41 7.25 6.07
C PRO A 204 -4.92 7.47 5.91
N LEU A 205 -5.32 8.04 4.78
CA LEU A 205 -6.67 7.94 4.23
C LEU A 205 -6.74 6.67 3.39
N VAL A 206 -7.72 5.81 3.66
CA VAL A 206 -7.84 4.49 3.04
C VAL A 206 -9.23 4.31 2.44
N TYR A 207 -9.28 3.83 1.20
CA TYR A 207 -10.49 3.34 0.54
C TYR A 207 -10.33 1.86 0.21
N TYR A 208 -11.37 1.06 0.44
CA TYR A 208 -11.33 -0.38 0.17
C TYR A 208 -11.90 -0.71 -1.22
N TYR A 209 -11.03 -1.21 -2.08
CA TYR A 209 -11.41 -1.63 -3.44
C TYR A 209 -11.88 -3.09 -3.45
N GLY A 210 -11.22 -3.98 -2.71
CA GLY A 210 -11.66 -5.35 -2.47
C GLY A 210 -11.51 -6.32 -3.65
N LEU A 211 -10.76 -5.93 -4.70
CA LEU A 211 -10.37 -6.76 -5.85
C LEU A 211 -8.85 -6.64 -6.08
N GLU A 212 -8.25 -7.61 -6.77
CA GLU A 212 -6.79 -7.65 -6.99
C GLU A 212 -6.32 -6.60 -8.00
N ALA A 213 -7.00 -6.50 -9.14
CA ALA A 213 -6.59 -5.69 -10.27
C ALA A 213 -7.59 -4.56 -10.55
N PRO A 214 -7.14 -3.38 -11.03
CA PRO A 214 -8.04 -2.32 -11.45
C PRO A 214 -8.93 -2.73 -12.64
N GLU A 215 -8.48 -3.70 -13.44
CA GLU A 215 -9.19 -4.18 -14.64
C GLU A 215 -10.48 -4.96 -14.32
N SER A 216 -10.55 -5.65 -13.18
CA SER A 216 -11.76 -6.39 -12.78
C SER A 216 -12.92 -5.48 -12.38
N GLY A 217 -12.63 -4.24 -11.98
CA GLY A 217 -13.62 -3.32 -11.43
C GLY A 217 -13.38 -1.87 -11.83
N ILE A 218 -13.06 -1.60 -13.10
CA ILE A 218 -12.62 -0.28 -13.61
C ILE A 218 -13.55 0.87 -13.16
N ARG A 219 -14.87 0.67 -13.21
CA ARG A 219 -15.84 1.71 -12.83
C ARG A 219 -15.71 2.10 -11.36
N ARG A 220 -15.66 1.12 -10.47
CA ARG A 220 -15.49 1.32 -9.04
C ARG A 220 -14.12 1.91 -8.73
N TYR A 221 -13.07 1.37 -9.37
CA TYR A 221 -11.71 1.88 -9.22
C TYR A 221 -11.63 3.38 -9.59
N LYS A 222 -12.23 3.78 -10.73
CA LYS A 222 -12.31 5.19 -11.14
C LYS A 222 -13.03 6.07 -10.11
N LYS A 223 -14.17 5.60 -9.58
CA LYS A 223 -14.89 6.33 -8.51
C LYS A 223 -14.02 6.53 -7.26
N LEU A 224 -13.34 5.48 -6.80
CA LEU A 224 -12.44 5.58 -5.64
C LEU A 224 -11.24 6.50 -5.91
N VAL A 225 -10.68 6.48 -7.12
CA VAL A 225 -9.62 7.39 -7.55
C VAL A 225 -10.09 8.85 -7.50
N THR A 226 -11.28 9.17 -7.99
CA THR A 226 -11.84 10.53 -7.90
C THR A 226 -12.03 10.96 -6.46
N ARG A 227 -12.59 10.08 -5.60
CA ARG A 227 -12.75 10.38 -4.17
C ARG A 227 -11.41 10.59 -3.47
N MET A 228 -10.38 9.83 -3.84
CA MET A 228 -9.02 10.03 -3.36
C MET A 228 -8.46 11.37 -3.84
N GLY A 229 -8.61 11.72 -5.12
CA GLY A 229 -8.18 12.99 -5.70
C GLY A 229 -8.78 14.20 -4.99
N VAL A 230 -10.09 14.19 -4.75
CA VAL A 230 -10.80 15.25 -4.01
C VAL A 230 -10.25 15.39 -2.58
N ALA A 231 -10.12 14.28 -1.85
CA ALA A 231 -9.65 14.32 -0.47
C ALA A 231 -8.18 14.78 -0.36
N VAL A 232 -7.33 14.31 -1.27
CA VAL A 232 -5.92 14.72 -1.37
C VAL A 232 -5.81 16.21 -1.69
N ASN A 233 -6.53 16.72 -2.70
CA ASN A 233 -6.51 18.13 -3.06
C ASN A 233 -7.02 19.01 -1.92
N SER A 234 -8.12 18.63 -1.26
CA SER A 234 -8.65 19.34 -0.09
C SER A 234 -7.62 19.41 1.04
N ARG A 235 -6.88 18.32 1.30
CA ARG A 235 -5.83 18.31 2.32
C ARG A 235 -4.63 19.19 1.95
N LEU A 236 -4.25 19.25 0.68
CA LEU A 236 -3.18 20.11 0.20
C LEU A 236 -3.57 21.60 0.28
N GLU A 237 -4.84 21.95 0.06
CA GLU A 237 -5.31 23.33 0.22
C GLU A 237 -5.24 23.81 1.68
N GLU A 238 -5.44 22.91 2.65
CA GLU A 238 -5.30 23.22 4.09
C GLU A 238 -3.84 23.38 4.54
N ASP A 239 -2.90 22.62 3.94
CA ASP A 239 -1.50 22.59 4.36
C ASP A 239 -0.56 23.08 3.24
N ILE A 240 -0.18 24.35 3.33
CA ILE A 240 0.68 25.04 2.36
C ILE A 240 2.03 24.33 2.19
N GLU A 241 2.63 23.79 3.26
CA GLU A 241 3.92 23.11 3.16
C GLU A 241 3.82 21.80 2.37
N SER A 242 2.74 21.04 2.60
CA SER A 242 2.44 19.84 1.83
C SER A 242 2.11 20.18 0.38
N ASN A 243 1.37 21.27 0.14
CA ASN A 243 1.04 21.76 -1.21
C ASN A 243 2.30 22.12 -2.02
N ASN A 244 3.21 22.88 -1.42
CA ASN A 244 4.47 23.29 -2.06
C ASN A 244 5.39 22.10 -2.31
N THR A 245 5.31 21.05 -1.47
CA THR A 245 6.10 19.83 -1.63
C THR A 245 5.59 18.96 -2.79
N GLY A 246 4.27 18.88 -2.95
CA GLY A 246 3.60 18.13 -4.00
C GLY A 246 3.32 16.66 -3.68
N LEU A 247 3.10 15.88 -4.74
CA LEU A 247 2.54 14.54 -4.70
C LEU A 247 3.49 13.51 -5.32
N ILE A 248 3.57 12.32 -4.73
CA ILE A 248 4.22 11.14 -5.31
C ILE A 248 3.18 10.03 -5.37
N ILE A 249 2.85 9.57 -6.57
CA ILE A 249 1.78 8.60 -6.82
C ILE A 249 2.40 7.31 -7.35
N ASP A 250 2.23 6.22 -6.60
CA ASP A 250 2.55 4.86 -7.04
C ASP A 250 1.33 4.28 -7.76
N ALA A 251 1.48 4.01 -9.06
CA ALA A 251 0.40 3.50 -9.89
C ALA A 251 0.41 1.96 -9.94
N PRO A 252 -0.74 1.32 -10.20
CA PRO A 252 -0.76 -0.10 -10.50
C PRO A 252 0.10 -0.40 -11.73
N SER A 253 0.44 -1.67 -11.89
CA SER A 253 1.25 -2.12 -13.02
C SER A 253 0.50 -1.91 -14.33
N PHE A 254 1.14 -1.23 -15.28
CA PHE A 254 0.53 -0.90 -16.56
C PHE A 254 1.21 -1.66 -17.70
N ASP A 255 0.44 -2.53 -18.34
CA ASP A 255 0.83 -3.15 -19.60
C ASP A 255 0.43 -2.27 -20.80
N SER A 256 1.23 -2.38 -21.86
CA SER A 256 1.45 -1.32 -22.85
C SER A 256 0.25 -0.87 -23.70
N GLN A 257 -0.93 -1.49 -23.61
CA GLN A 257 -2.09 -1.18 -24.47
C GLN A 257 -3.45 -1.07 -23.77
N THR A 258 -3.76 -1.93 -22.79
CA THR A 258 -5.12 -2.01 -22.23
C THR A 258 -5.48 -0.86 -21.29
N ASN A 259 -4.48 -0.14 -20.76
CA ASN A 259 -4.65 0.77 -19.63
C ASN A 259 -4.43 2.26 -19.93
N ALA A 260 -4.39 2.67 -21.21
CA ALA A 260 -4.19 4.07 -21.59
C ALA A 260 -5.32 4.99 -21.07
N ASP A 261 -6.56 4.53 -21.10
CA ASP A 261 -7.72 5.28 -20.61
C ASP A 261 -7.74 5.44 -19.08
N LEU A 262 -7.17 4.47 -18.37
CA LEU A 262 -7.03 4.56 -16.92
C LEU A 262 -5.91 5.53 -16.54
N LEU A 263 -4.81 5.50 -17.30
CA LEU A 263 -3.70 6.42 -17.11
C LEU A 263 -4.12 7.87 -17.35
N SER A 264 -4.82 8.16 -18.45
CA SER A 264 -5.33 9.51 -18.74
C SER A 264 -6.31 9.99 -17.67
N TYR A 265 -7.15 9.10 -17.15
CA TYR A 265 -8.05 9.40 -16.04
C TYR A 265 -7.30 9.81 -14.76
N ILE A 266 -6.29 9.03 -14.34
CA ILE A 266 -5.49 9.33 -13.14
C ILE A 266 -4.74 10.66 -13.33
N VAL A 267 -4.17 10.90 -14.52
CA VAL A 267 -3.46 12.14 -14.85
C VAL A 267 -4.37 13.36 -14.72
N ALA A 268 -5.61 13.27 -15.18
CA ALA A 268 -6.59 14.34 -15.07
C ALA A 268 -7.02 14.58 -13.61
N GLU A 269 -7.42 13.52 -12.89
CA GLU A 269 -7.94 13.62 -11.51
C GLU A 269 -6.92 14.21 -10.53
N PHE A 270 -5.66 13.80 -10.65
CA PHE A 270 -4.59 14.31 -9.78
C PHE A 270 -3.85 15.52 -10.37
N SER A 271 -4.23 16.02 -11.56
CA SER A 271 -3.54 17.14 -12.24
C SER A 271 -2.02 16.93 -12.32
N ILE A 272 -1.59 15.77 -12.79
CA ILE A 272 -0.19 15.33 -12.75
C ILE A 272 0.69 16.22 -13.64
N THR A 273 1.84 16.65 -13.11
CA THR A 273 2.79 17.52 -13.82
C THR A 273 3.94 16.74 -14.43
N ALA A 274 4.33 15.61 -13.80
CA ALA A 274 5.44 14.77 -14.25
C ALA A 274 5.07 13.29 -14.19
N ILE A 275 5.43 12.53 -15.22
CA ILE A 275 5.28 11.08 -15.28
C ILE A 275 6.66 10.44 -15.40
N ALA A 276 7.03 9.58 -14.45
CA ALA A 276 8.25 8.81 -14.52
C ALA A 276 7.94 7.36 -14.93
N VAL A 277 8.52 6.94 -16.05
CA VAL A 277 8.33 5.61 -16.64
C VAL A 277 9.54 4.73 -16.33
N LEU A 278 9.31 3.64 -15.61
CA LEU A 278 10.34 2.68 -15.24
C LEU A 278 10.40 1.53 -16.26
N GLY A 279 11.57 1.30 -16.84
CA GLY A 279 11.94 0.00 -17.44
C GLY A 279 11.31 -0.38 -18.77
N SER A 280 10.32 0.38 -19.26
CA SER A 280 9.62 0.06 -20.50
C SER A 280 9.71 1.21 -21.51
N GLU A 281 10.49 0.99 -22.57
CA GLU A 281 10.59 1.94 -23.69
C GLU A 281 9.27 2.07 -24.47
N ARG A 282 8.54 0.96 -24.57
CA ARG A 282 7.24 0.93 -25.26
C ARG A 282 6.23 1.79 -24.52
N LEU A 283 6.12 1.60 -23.20
CA LEU A 283 5.25 2.41 -22.34
C LEU A 283 5.66 3.88 -22.42
N TYR A 284 6.96 4.19 -22.34
CA TYR A 284 7.47 5.56 -22.45
C TYR A 284 7.04 6.23 -23.75
N ASN A 285 7.23 5.58 -24.90
CA ASN A 285 6.88 6.16 -26.19
C ASN A 285 5.35 6.29 -26.37
N THR A 286 4.56 5.35 -25.85
CA THR A 286 3.09 5.43 -25.86
C THR A 286 2.60 6.59 -25.00
N THR A 287 3.10 6.72 -23.78
CA THR A 287 2.78 7.82 -22.85
C THR A 287 3.22 9.17 -23.43
N LEU A 288 4.43 9.24 -24.00
CA LEU A 288 4.94 10.46 -24.62
C LEU A 288 4.03 10.91 -25.77
N LYS A 289 3.58 10.00 -26.63
CA LYS A 289 2.64 10.31 -27.71
C LYS A 289 1.26 10.71 -27.20
N ALA A 290 0.76 10.04 -26.16
CA ALA A 290 -0.55 10.32 -25.59
C ALA A 290 -0.62 11.71 -24.93
N PHE A 291 0.45 12.14 -24.27
CA PHE A 291 0.49 13.42 -23.53
C PHE A 291 1.28 14.53 -24.24
N ALA A 292 1.81 14.31 -25.45
CA ALA A 292 2.50 15.34 -26.23
C ALA A 292 1.63 16.57 -26.53
N SER A 293 0.33 16.36 -26.72
CA SER A 293 -0.65 17.42 -27.01
C SER A 293 -1.48 17.83 -25.80
N ALA A 294 -1.15 17.32 -24.60
CA ALA A 294 -1.90 17.64 -23.39
C ALA A 294 -1.62 19.08 -22.93
N VAL A 295 -2.67 19.77 -22.49
CA VAL A 295 -2.60 21.09 -21.86
C VAL A 295 -3.22 20.94 -20.46
N PRO A 296 -2.47 21.15 -19.36
CA PRO A 296 -1.09 21.63 -19.27
C PRO A 296 -0.03 20.60 -19.71
N ALA A 297 1.17 21.09 -20.04
CA ALA A 297 2.28 20.24 -20.50
C ALA A 297 2.76 19.30 -19.37
N VAL A 298 2.69 17.99 -19.62
CA VAL A 298 3.14 16.96 -18.69
C VAL A 298 4.54 16.49 -19.08
N SER A 299 5.51 16.56 -18.16
CA SER A 299 6.87 16.09 -18.43
C SER A 299 6.97 14.57 -18.29
N VAL A 300 7.25 13.86 -19.38
CA VAL A 300 7.45 12.40 -19.36
C VAL A 300 8.95 12.10 -19.26
N ILE A 301 9.35 11.36 -18.22
CA ILE A 301 10.75 11.05 -17.89
C ILE A 301 10.94 9.54 -17.95
N LYS A 302 11.98 9.09 -18.65
CA LYS A 302 12.37 7.68 -18.68
C LYS A 302 13.40 7.40 -17.59
N LEU A 303 13.17 6.37 -16.78
CA LEU A 303 14.09 5.89 -15.76
C LEU A 303 14.52 4.45 -16.04
N PRO A 304 15.80 4.12 -15.80
CA PRO A 304 16.26 2.74 -15.82
C PRO A 304 15.69 1.96 -14.63
N ASN A 305 15.41 0.67 -14.86
CA ASN A 305 15.12 -0.24 -13.76
C ASN A 305 16.41 -0.55 -13.00
N SER A 306 16.27 -0.78 -11.69
CA SER A 306 17.39 -1.34 -10.92
C SER A 306 17.55 -2.81 -11.26
N THR A 307 18.80 -3.25 -11.43
CA THR A 307 19.13 -4.67 -11.65
C THR A 307 18.89 -5.51 -10.39
N GLY A 308 18.63 -4.88 -9.24
CA GLY A 308 18.29 -5.54 -7.99
C GLY A 308 16.81 -5.83 -7.83
N VAL A 309 15.97 -5.41 -8.77
CA VAL A 309 14.55 -5.75 -8.73
C VAL A 309 14.38 -7.18 -9.22
N VAL A 310 13.69 -7.99 -8.41
CA VAL A 310 13.48 -9.41 -8.65
C VAL A 310 12.00 -9.67 -8.81
N ASP A 311 11.66 -10.50 -9.81
CA ASP A 311 10.31 -10.99 -10.00
C ASP A 311 9.83 -11.75 -8.76
N ARG A 312 8.63 -11.41 -8.32
CA ARG A 312 8.06 -11.99 -7.10
C ARG A 312 7.10 -13.09 -7.49
N GLU A 313 7.41 -14.31 -7.06
CA GLU A 313 6.50 -15.45 -7.24
C GLU A 313 5.14 -15.18 -6.58
N PRO A 314 4.02 -15.69 -7.14
CA PRO A 314 2.69 -15.50 -6.56
C PRO A 314 2.57 -16.00 -5.11
N SER A 315 3.27 -17.09 -4.76
CA SER A 315 3.37 -17.65 -3.41
C SER A 315 4.01 -16.67 -2.41
N PHE A 316 5.09 -16.00 -2.84
CA PHE A 316 5.77 -14.98 -2.05
C PHE A 316 4.89 -13.74 -1.89
N LYS A 317 4.23 -13.28 -2.97
CA LYS A 317 3.26 -12.17 -2.91
C LYS A 317 2.14 -12.47 -1.92
N LYS A 318 1.61 -13.71 -1.91
CA LYS A 318 0.61 -14.15 -0.93
C LYS A 318 1.15 -14.08 0.50
N SER A 319 2.34 -14.62 0.74
CA SER A 319 2.98 -14.59 2.07
C SER A 319 3.18 -13.16 2.60
N CYS A 320 3.59 -12.22 1.74
CA CYS A 320 3.70 -10.81 2.11
C CYS A 320 2.35 -10.18 2.48
N ARG A 321 1.27 -10.53 1.77
CA ARG A 321 -0.09 -10.07 2.09
C ARG A 321 -0.56 -10.61 3.43
N ASP A 322 -0.32 -11.90 3.67
CA ASP A 322 -0.68 -12.55 4.93
C ASP A 322 0.08 -11.91 6.10
N ALA A 323 1.38 -11.63 5.92
CA ALA A 323 2.19 -10.90 6.88
C ALA A 323 1.67 -9.47 7.12
N ALA A 324 1.24 -8.75 6.07
CA ALA A 324 0.69 -7.39 6.21
C ALA A 324 -0.64 -7.38 7.00
N VAL A 325 -1.54 -8.33 6.73
CA VAL A 325 -2.79 -8.48 7.48
C VAL A 325 -2.50 -8.86 8.92
N LYS A 326 -1.62 -9.83 9.16
CA LYS A 326 -1.23 -10.23 10.52
C LYS A 326 -0.62 -9.06 11.29
N LYS A 327 0.25 -8.28 10.66
CA LYS A 327 0.87 -7.11 11.25
C LYS A 327 -0.14 -6.01 11.60
N TYR A 328 -1.19 -5.83 10.79
CA TYR A 328 -2.26 -4.88 11.12
C TYR A 328 -2.94 -5.20 12.46
N PHE A 329 -3.19 -6.48 12.76
CA PHE A 329 -3.86 -6.89 14.00
C PHE A 329 -2.92 -7.12 15.18
N PHE A 330 -1.76 -7.74 14.95
CA PHE A 330 -0.84 -8.19 16.00
C PHE A 330 0.43 -7.34 16.12
N GLY A 331 0.63 -6.37 15.22
CA GLY A 331 1.84 -5.55 15.17
C GLY A 331 3.07 -6.36 14.75
N ASP A 332 4.23 -5.93 15.22
CA ASP A 332 5.53 -6.56 14.94
C ASP A 332 6.31 -6.87 16.23
N ALA A 333 7.46 -7.53 16.12
CA ALA A 333 8.30 -7.92 17.26
C ALA A 333 8.65 -6.75 18.20
N LYS A 334 8.84 -5.55 17.65
CA LYS A 334 9.12 -4.33 18.43
C LYS A 334 7.88 -3.68 19.02
N CYS A 335 6.72 -3.91 18.41
CA CYS A 335 5.47 -3.31 18.84
C CYS A 335 4.33 -4.32 18.70
N THR A 336 4.13 -5.10 19.75
CA THR A 336 3.09 -6.14 19.79
C THR A 336 1.74 -5.52 20.11
N LEU A 337 0.75 -5.81 19.26
CA LEU A 337 -0.64 -5.40 19.43
C LEU A 337 -1.47 -6.58 19.93
N SER A 338 -2.49 -6.26 20.71
CA SER A 338 -3.43 -7.24 21.27
C SER A 338 -4.81 -7.02 20.69
N PRO A 339 -5.16 -7.68 19.57
CA PRO A 339 -6.49 -7.59 19.00
C PRO A 339 -7.52 -8.30 19.89
N TYR A 340 -8.79 -7.99 19.70
CA TYR A 340 -9.89 -8.46 20.55
C TYR A 340 -10.96 -9.18 19.73
N THR A 341 -11.35 -10.39 20.16
CA THR A 341 -12.44 -11.14 19.52
C THR A 341 -13.79 -10.68 20.05
N VAL A 342 -14.66 -10.22 19.14
CA VAL A 342 -16.03 -9.80 19.40
C VAL A 342 -16.98 -10.74 18.67
N SER A 343 -18.11 -11.09 19.28
CA SER A 343 -19.18 -11.76 18.56
C SER A 343 -20.23 -10.75 18.08
N LEU A 344 -20.56 -10.82 16.81
CA LEU A 344 -21.56 -9.99 16.15
C LEU A 344 -22.79 -10.84 15.85
N GLU A 345 -23.96 -10.39 16.31
CA GLU A 345 -25.26 -10.99 16.03
C GLU A 345 -25.86 -10.33 14.79
N PHE A 346 -26.31 -11.14 13.83
CA PHE A 346 -26.83 -10.61 12.58
C PHE A 346 -28.20 -9.90 12.74
N ASP A 347 -28.98 -10.29 13.74
CA ASP A 347 -30.35 -9.78 13.99
C ASP A 347 -30.40 -8.63 15.02
N SER A 348 -29.25 -8.12 15.47
CA SER A 348 -29.23 -7.07 16.50
C SER A 348 -29.80 -5.75 15.97
N PRO A 349 -30.64 -5.03 16.74
CA PRO A 349 -31.17 -3.71 16.35
C PRO A 349 -30.10 -2.60 16.32
N ALA A 350 -28.88 -2.87 16.80
CA ALA A 350 -27.69 -2.05 16.57
C ALA A 350 -26.98 -2.39 15.24
N GLY A 351 -27.68 -3.09 14.35
CA GLY A 351 -27.14 -3.90 13.25
C GLY A 351 -26.18 -3.17 12.33
N PHE A 352 -25.12 -3.89 11.97
CA PHE A 352 -24.24 -3.54 10.87
C PHE A 352 -24.92 -3.90 9.55
N ALA A 353 -24.59 -3.16 8.49
CA ALA A 353 -25.07 -3.46 7.14
C ALA A 353 -23.96 -4.18 6.39
N PRO A 354 -24.08 -5.49 6.06
CA PRO A 354 -23.08 -6.19 5.27
C PRO A 354 -23.26 -5.90 3.78
N TRP A 355 -22.14 -5.63 3.11
CA TRP A 355 -22.04 -5.36 1.68
C TRP A 355 -20.94 -6.20 1.06
N GLU A 356 -21.09 -6.58 -0.19
CA GLU A 356 -20.08 -7.29 -0.98
C GLU A 356 -19.61 -6.43 -2.15
N VAL A 357 -18.33 -6.54 -2.50
CA VAL A 357 -17.82 -6.02 -3.77
C VAL A 357 -18.26 -6.92 -4.92
N VAL A 358 -18.91 -6.32 -5.92
CA VAL A 358 -19.29 -7.01 -7.15
C VAL A 358 -18.19 -6.78 -8.20
N ASP A 359 -17.67 -7.87 -8.74
CA ASP A 359 -16.73 -7.85 -9.86
C ASP A 359 -17.50 -7.63 -11.17
N ALA A 360 -16.95 -6.87 -12.13
CA ALA A 360 -17.55 -6.75 -13.45
C ALA A 360 -17.63 -8.10 -14.19
N VAL A 361 -16.72 -9.03 -13.87
CA VAL A 361 -16.71 -10.41 -14.38
C VAL A 361 -17.72 -11.28 -13.63
N GLY A 362 -18.12 -10.87 -12.41
CA GLY A 362 -18.97 -11.61 -11.48
C GLY A 362 -20.42 -11.16 -11.46
N ALA A 363 -20.89 -10.42 -12.46
CA ALA A 363 -22.32 -10.37 -12.81
C ALA A 363 -22.70 -11.71 -13.47
N ASP A 364 -22.68 -12.77 -12.65
CA ASP A 364 -22.97 -14.17 -12.97
C ASP A 364 -22.08 -14.83 -14.04
N GLY A 365 -21.68 -16.08 -13.82
CA GLY A 365 -21.11 -16.98 -14.84
C GLY A 365 -22.04 -17.26 -16.03
N ARG A 366 -23.09 -16.48 -16.23
CA ARG A 366 -23.71 -16.22 -17.53
C ARG A 366 -23.07 -14.94 -18.05
N GLY A 367 -22.05 -15.05 -18.89
CA GLY A 367 -21.66 -13.94 -19.75
C GLY A 367 -22.93 -13.42 -20.42
N THR A 368 -23.43 -12.27 -19.99
CA THR A 368 -24.56 -11.59 -20.61
C THR A 368 -24.05 -11.05 -21.94
N ASN A 369 -23.96 -11.96 -22.90
CA ASN A 369 -23.96 -11.65 -24.30
C ASN A 369 -25.18 -10.77 -24.53
N ILE A 370 -24.95 -9.46 -24.70
CA ILE A 370 -25.96 -8.44 -24.99
C ILE A 370 -26.78 -8.82 -26.25
N SER A 371 -26.27 -9.76 -27.05
CA SER A 371 -26.89 -10.35 -28.25
C SER A 371 -28.01 -11.38 -28.01
N PHE A 372 -28.32 -11.78 -26.76
CA PHE A 372 -29.39 -12.74 -26.45
C PHE A 372 -30.60 -12.14 -25.71
N LEU A 373 -30.75 -10.81 -25.68
CA LEU A 373 -31.91 -10.18 -25.04
C LEU A 373 -33.18 -10.33 -25.89
N PRO A 374 -34.32 -10.76 -25.32
CA PRO A 374 -35.61 -10.67 -25.99
C PRO A 374 -35.92 -9.20 -26.28
N ILE A 375 -36.43 -8.92 -27.49
CA ILE A 375 -36.86 -7.58 -27.89
C ILE A 375 -37.85 -7.03 -26.86
N GLY A 376 -37.44 -5.98 -26.13
CA GLY A 376 -38.31 -5.22 -25.22
C GLY A 376 -37.84 -5.06 -23.77
N GLU A 377 -36.75 -5.70 -23.32
CA GLU A 377 -36.18 -5.46 -21.98
C GLU A 377 -35.13 -4.34 -21.99
N ASP A 378 -35.31 -3.34 -21.13
CA ASP A 378 -34.40 -2.21 -20.95
C ASP A 378 -33.06 -2.68 -20.34
N GLU A 379 -31.92 -2.23 -20.89
CA GLU A 379 -30.56 -2.57 -20.43
C GLU A 379 -30.30 -2.24 -18.95
N THR A 380 -31.15 -1.42 -18.33
CA THR A 380 -31.07 -0.98 -16.93
C THR A 380 -31.55 -2.04 -15.94
N ALA A 381 -32.42 -2.97 -16.34
CA ALA A 381 -33.00 -3.98 -15.46
C ALA A 381 -32.00 -5.12 -15.12
N LEU A 382 -31.07 -5.43 -16.03
CA LEU A 382 -30.04 -6.47 -15.85
C LEU A 382 -28.77 -5.95 -15.16
N ARG A 383 -28.61 -4.62 -15.05
CA ARG A 383 -27.44 -3.99 -14.43
C ARG A 383 -27.53 -3.85 -12.91
N GLY A 384 -28.54 -4.44 -12.27
CA GLY A 384 -28.66 -4.48 -10.81
C GLY A 384 -28.85 -3.09 -10.17
N GLY A 385 -29.62 -2.19 -10.78
CA GLY A 385 -29.94 -0.87 -10.21
C GLY A 385 -28.70 -0.03 -9.80
N GLU A 386 -28.87 0.84 -8.81
CA GLU A 386 -27.78 1.66 -8.23
C GLU A 386 -26.65 0.81 -7.61
N GLU A 387 -26.92 -0.44 -7.26
CA GLU A 387 -25.96 -1.37 -6.63
C GLU A 387 -24.91 -1.87 -7.64
N GLY A 388 -25.34 -2.34 -8.82
CA GLY A 388 -24.42 -2.76 -9.88
C GLY A 388 -23.65 -1.60 -10.51
N GLU A 389 -24.17 -0.38 -10.47
CA GLU A 389 -23.45 0.81 -10.94
C GLU A 389 -22.34 1.25 -9.98
N ASN A 390 -22.52 1.04 -8.68
CA ASN A 390 -21.54 1.36 -7.65
C ASN A 390 -20.57 0.20 -7.37
N GLY A 391 -20.80 -0.98 -7.96
CA GLY A 391 -19.95 -2.16 -7.78
C GLY A 391 -20.01 -2.72 -6.36
N VAL A 392 -21.12 -2.47 -5.65
CA VAL A 392 -21.40 -2.97 -4.31
C VAL A 392 -22.81 -3.54 -4.28
N ARG A 393 -22.99 -4.69 -3.62
CA ARG A 393 -24.30 -5.31 -3.41
C ARG A 393 -24.55 -5.45 -1.93
N ARG A 394 -25.77 -5.13 -1.49
CA ARG A 394 -26.16 -5.38 -0.11
C ARG A 394 -26.37 -6.87 0.10
N ILE A 395 -25.78 -7.43 1.15
CA ILE A 395 -25.97 -8.82 1.52
C ILE A 395 -27.16 -8.90 2.48
N GLU A 396 -28.12 -9.79 2.20
CA GLU A 396 -29.14 -10.09 3.19
C GLU A 396 -28.54 -10.96 4.29
N VAL A 397 -29.01 -10.80 5.52
CA VAL A 397 -28.52 -11.59 6.66
C VAL A 397 -28.64 -13.10 6.41
N ALA A 398 -29.61 -13.53 5.62
CA ALA A 398 -29.82 -14.93 5.26
C ALA A 398 -28.72 -15.49 4.35
N ASP A 399 -28.01 -14.64 3.60
CA ASP A 399 -26.99 -15.02 2.64
C ASP A 399 -25.57 -15.05 3.24
N ILE A 400 -25.43 -14.75 4.53
CA ILE A 400 -24.16 -14.85 5.25
C ILE A 400 -23.90 -16.32 5.56
N ASP A 401 -22.96 -16.91 4.83
CA ASP A 401 -22.57 -18.31 4.93
C ASP A 401 -21.09 -18.45 5.29
N SER A 402 -20.62 -19.71 5.34
CA SER A 402 -19.22 -20.04 5.61
C SER A 402 -18.21 -19.43 4.62
N ARG A 403 -18.62 -18.82 3.50
CA ARG A 403 -17.67 -18.15 2.58
C ARG A 403 -17.03 -16.91 3.20
N PHE A 404 -17.72 -16.27 4.15
CA PHE A 404 -17.18 -15.11 4.86
C PHE A 404 -16.11 -15.48 5.89
N GLU A 405 -15.95 -16.76 6.21
CA GLU A 405 -14.90 -17.21 7.11
C GLU A 405 -13.52 -16.87 6.55
N ASN A 406 -12.64 -16.41 7.44
CA ASN A 406 -11.29 -15.98 7.12
C ASN A 406 -11.19 -14.75 6.21
N MET A 407 -12.28 -14.03 5.95
CA MET A 407 -12.24 -12.80 5.19
C MET A 407 -11.89 -11.58 6.06
N VAL A 408 -11.25 -10.60 5.44
CA VAL A 408 -11.08 -9.26 6.01
C VAL A 408 -12.22 -8.37 5.53
N LEU A 409 -12.96 -7.79 6.47
CA LEU A 409 -14.04 -6.85 6.21
C LEU A 409 -13.59 -5.43 6.50
N ALA A 410 -13.88 -4.50 5.61
CA ALA A 410 -13.67 -3.07 5.84
C ALA A 410 -14.85 -2.49 6.63
N VAL A 411 -14.55 -1.84 7.75
CA VAL A 411 -15.51 -1.04 8.51
C VAL A 411 -15.51 0.37 7.92
N LEU A 412 -16.62 0.77 7.30
CA LEU A 412 -16.74 2.07 6.64
C LEU A 412 -17.08 3.19 7.65
N GLN A 413 -16.85 4.44 7.26
CA GLN A 413 -17.23 5.61 8.06
C GLN A 413 -18.76 5.85 8.08
N VAL A 414 -19.49 5.31 7.09
CA VAL A 414 -20.95 5.44 6.96
C VAL A 414 -21.68 4.60 8.00
N ASP A 415 -22.67 5.20 8.65
CA ASP A 415 -23.55 4.51 9.61
C ASP A 415 -24.46 3.50 8.90
N ALA A 416 -24.71 2.36 9.55
CA ALA A 416 -25.49 1.28 8.94
C ALA A 416 -26.93 1.67 8.56
N LYS A 417 -27.48 2.71 9.22
CA LYS A 417 -28.84 3.23 8.96
C LYS A 417 -28.93 4.03 7.66
N ASP A 418 -27.85 4.73 7.32
CA ASP A 418 -27.77 5.63 6.16
C ASP A 418 -26.98 4.99 5.02
N ALA A 419 -26.69 3.69 5.11
CA ALA A 419 -25.90 2.95 4.14
C ALA A 419 -26.69 2.76 2.83
N GLY A 420 -26.56 3.72 1.91
CA GLY A 420 -26.93 3.57 0.50
C GLY A 420 -25.79 2.97 -0.33
N ALA A 421 -26.10 2.38 -1.48
CA ALA A 421 -25.10 1.79 -2.38
C ALA A 421 -24.02 2.80 -2.81
N LYS A 422 -24.42 4.06 -3.05
CA LYS A 422 -23.50 5.15 -3.39
C LYS A 422 -22.58 5.50 -2.22
N ASP A 423 -23.13 5.68 -1.03
CA ASP A 423 -22.36 6.08 0.15
C ASP A 423 -21.36 4.99 0.55
N VAL A 424 -21.77 3.72 0.49
CA VAL A 424 -20.90 2.57 0.77
C VAL A 424 -19.79 2.44 -0.28
N GLY A 425 -20.12 2.66 -1.56
CA GLY A 425 -19.15 2.57 -2.65
C GLY A 425 -18.06 3.66 -2.61
N GLU A 426 -18.34 4.82 -2.03
CA GLU A 426 -17.45 5.99 -2.01
C GLU A 426 -16.88 6.33 -0.61
N SER A 427 -17.25 5.59 0.43
CA SER A 427 -16.85 5.86 1.81
C SER A 427 -15.41 5.48 2.09
N ALA A 428 -14.74 6.32 2.88
CA ALA A 428 -13.47 5.97 3.51
C ALA A 428 -13.65 4.85 4.54
N VAL A 429 -12.54 4.15 4.81
CA VAL A 429 -12.45 3.06 5.77
C VAL A 429 -12.04 3.61 7.13
N MET A 430 -12.74 3.19 8.19
CA MET A 430 -12.36 3.44 9.58
C MET A 430 -11.31 2.44 10.06
N GLY A 431 -11.45 1.17 9.67
CA GLY A 431 -10.51 0.10 9.99
C GLY A 431 -10.96 -1.22 9.39
N PHE A 432 -10.25 -2.30 9.72
CA PHE A 432 -10.54 -3.64 9.24
C PHE A 432 -10.85 -4.59 10.39
N VAL A 433 -11.75 -5.54 10.15
CA VAL A 433 -12.03 -6.67 11.05
C VAL A 433 -11.83 -7.97 10.30
N TYR A 434 -11.38 -9.01 10.99
CA TYR A 434 -11.17 -10.32 10.39
C TYR A 434 -12.19 -11.33 10.91
N VAL A 435 -12.87 -12.04 10.02
CA VAL A 435 -13.89 -13.04 10.40
C VAL A 435 -13.20 -14.35 10.75
N GLN A 436 -13.28 -14.78 12.02
CA GLN A 436 -12.67 -16.01 12.49
C GLN A 436 -13.58 -17.22 12.26
N GLU A 437 -14.88 -17.07 12.50
CA GLU A 437 -15.85 -18.17 12.49
C GLU A 437 -17.24 -17.60 12.20
N VAL A 438 -18.02 -18.30 11.38
CA VAL A 438 -19.41 -17.95 11.08
C VAL A 438 -20.33 -19.08 11.59
N ASP A 439 -21.17 -18.78 12.56
CA ASP A 439 -22.20 -19.69 13.05
C ASP A 439 -23.56 -19.36 12.42
N GLU A 440 -23.89 -20.09 11.37
CA GLU A 440 -25.15 -19.97 10.63
C GLU A 440 -26.38 -20.29 11.51
N LYS A 441 -26.25 -21.24 12.45
CA LYS A 441 -27.37 -21.67 13.30
C LYS A 441 -27.66 -20.65 14.38
N ALA A 442 -26.61 -20.11 15.01
CA ALA A 442 -26.74 -19.09 16.05
C ALA A 442 -26.90 -17.67 15.47
N ARG A 443 -26.85 -17.51 14.14
CA ARG A 443 -26.89 -16.21 13.44
C ARG A 443 -25.88 -15.23 14.03
N ARG A 444 -24.65 -15.72 14.26
CA ARG A 444 -23.53 -14.95 14.82
C ARG A 444 -22.24 -15.19 14.05
N MET A 445 -21.41 -14.15 13.95
CA MET A 445 -20.02 -14.29 13.53
C MET A 445 -19.07 -13.85 14.64
N LYS A 446 -17.94 -14.55 14.77
CA LYS A 446 -16.82 -14.12 15.61
C LYS A 446 -15.85 -13.34 14.74
N VAL A 447 -15.61 -12.09 15.10
CA VAL A 447 -14.69 -11.21 14.40
C VAL A 447 -13.56 -10.78 15.31
N LEU A 448 -12.36 -10.72 14.76
CA LEU A 448 -11.19 -10.13 15.37
C LEU A 448 -11.17 -8.63 15.05
N SER A 449 -11.19 -7.79 16.08
CA SER A 449 -11.13 -6.34 15.98
C SER A 449 -9.78 -5.82 16.45
N PRO A 450 -9.20 -4.81 15.78
CA PRO A 450 -7.91 -4.23 16.18
C PRO A 450 -8.04 -3.37 17.45
N VAL A 451 -9.23 -2.89 17.78
CA VAL A 451 -9.50 -2.04 18.95
C VAL A 451 -10.41 -2.79 19.92
N PRO A 452 -10.09 -2.83 21.23
CA PRO A 452 -10.95 -3.47 22.21
C PRO A 452 -12.27 -2.69 22.36
N GLY A 453 -13.38 -3.40 22.34
CA GLY A 453 -14.70 -2.79 22.54
C GLY A 453 -15.77 -3.39 21.65
N ARG A 454 -16.90 -2.68 21.53
CA ARG A 454 -17.95 -3.03 20.58
C ARG A 454 -17.56 -2.58 19.19
N VAL A 455 -17.82 -3.42 18.19
CA VAL A 455 -17.69 -3.01 16.79
C VAL A 455 -18.70 -1.88 16.53
N PRO A 456 -18.28 -0.76 15.93
CA PRO A 456 -19.17 0.34 15.58
C PRO A 456 -20.35 -0.12 14.70
N ALA A 457 -21.53 0.50 14.88
CA ALA A 457 -22.72 0.25 14.07
C ALA A 457 -22.62 0.89 12.66
N LYS A 458 -21.62 0.46 11.91
CA LYS A 458 -21.23 0.98 10.59
C LYS A 458 -21.52 -0.03 9.49
N ALA A 459 -21.48 0.42 8.24
CA ALA A 459 -21.50 -0.49 7.09
C ALA A 459 -20.20 -1.31 7.05
N LEU A 460 -20.33 -2.62 6.82
CA LEU A 460 -19.23 -3.55 6.63
C LEU A 460 -19.17 -3.95 5.16
N LEU A 461 -17.98 -3.91 4.57
CA LEU A 461 -17.77 -4.22 3.17
C LEU A 461 -16.78 -5.40 3.03
N ALA A 462 -17.25 -6.49 2.45
CA ALA A 462 -16.48 -7.67 2.09
C ALA A 462 -15.97 -7.54 0.66
N GLY A 463 -14.66 -7.70 0.46
CA GLY A 463 -14.05 -7.86 -0.85
C GLY A 463 -13.83 -9.33 -1.18
N LYS A 464 -13.69 -9.62 -2.47
CA LYS A 464 -13.28 -10.95 -2.94
C LYS A 464 -11.77 -11.17 -2.78
N TRP A 465 -11.03 -10.07 -2.62
CA TRP A 465 -9.58 -10.08 -2.50
C TRP A 465 -9.11 -9.14 -1.36
N PRO A 466 -8.04 -9.50 -0.62
CA PRO A 466 -7.22 -10.69 -0.75
C PRO A 466 -7.93 -11.99 -0.35
N GLU A 467 -7.65 -13.08 -1.08
CA GLU A 467 -8.09 -14.44 -0.73
C GLU A 467 -7.15 -15.04 0.32
N GLY A 468 -7.67 -15.59 1.43
CA GLY A 468 -6.85 -16.47 2.27
C GLY A 468 -7.23 -16.61 3.73
N MET A 469 -6.72 -17.69 4.33
CA MET A 469 -6.68 -17.88 5.77
C MET A 469 -5.47 -17.13 6.33
N PHE A 470 -5.65 -15.82 6.59
CA PHE A 470 -4.55 -14.92 6.96
C PHE A 470 -3.95 -15.20 8.34
N LEU A 471 -4.71 -15.82 9.24
CA LEU A 471 -4.37 -15.96 10.66
C LEU A 471 -4.33 -17.42 11.15
N THR A 472 -4.31 -18.39 10.24
CA THR A 472 -4.29 -19.82 10.57
C THR A 472 -2.93 -20.46 10.43
#